data_AF-A0A950GQ22-F1
#
_entry.id   AF-A0A950GQ22-F1
#
_cell.length_a   1.000
_cell.length_b   1.000
_cell.length_c   1.000
_cell.angle_alpha   90.00
_cell.angle_beta   90.00
_cell.angle_gamma   90.00
#
_symmetry.space_group_name_H-M   'P 1'
#
loop_
_entity.id
_entity.type
_entity.pdbx_description
1 polymer ?
#
loop_
_entity_poly.entity_id
_entity_poly.type
_entity_poly.pdbx_seq_one_letter_code
_entity_poly.pdbx_strand_id
1 'polypeptide(L)'
;MANALRFASLHGHEAPKLPALAVLTALGVVYGDIGTSTLYGLKQAVDAGGGPEPETVLGIVSLIIWALLLVVGLKYAILILRADNHGEGGIVALLALLDARRAPRGSWRARLLIVGLIGAALLYGDGVITPAISVLSAIEGLKVDAPSLAPLVVPLTIAVLAVLFIVQRKGTEFVGSIFGPVMLVWFVAIGLLGLSSIIQTPRILLAISPLYAVTYLIHAGPGIAFAVLGAAFLALTGAEAMYADMGHFGRRPIQFG
;
A
#
# COMPACT_ATOMS: atom_id res chain seq x y z
N MET A 1 5.53 -22.06 -53.58
CA MET A 1 6.01 -20.69 -53.30
C MET A 1 4.84 -19.70 -53.45
N ALA A 2 3.83 -19.78 -52.58
CA ALA A 2 2.63 -18.91 -52.65
C ALA A 2 1.83 -18.81 -51.33
N ASN A 3 2.41 -19.13 -50.16
CA ASN A 3 1.66 -19.16 -48.89
C ASN A 3 2.28 -18.34 -47.74
N ALA A 4 3.23 -17.44 -48.02
CA ALA A 4 3.96 -16.71 -46.98
C ALA A 4 3.53 -15.23 -46.78
N LEU A 5 2.54 -14.72 -47.54
CA LEU A 5 2.22 -13.28 -47.55
C LEU A 5 0.79 -12.94 -47.12
N ARG A 6 0.08 -13.84 -46.42
CA ARG A 6 -1.30 -13.59 -45.94
C ARG A 6 -1.47 -13.42 -44.43
N PHE A 7 -0.40 -13.37 -43.65
CA PHE A 7 -0.46 -13.23 -42.18
C PHE A 7 -0.08 -11.83 -41.65
N ALA A 8 0.13 -10.85 -42.52
CA ALA A 8 0.77 -9.59 -42.14
C ALA A 8 -0.17 -8.38 -41.92
N SER A 9 -1.51 -8.53 -41.81
CA SER A 9 -2.34 -7.31 -41.87
C SER A 9 -3.64 -7.25 -41.06
N LEU A 10 -3.83 -7.94 -39.93
CA LEU A 10 -4.99 -7.66 -39.06
C LEU A 10 -4.73 -7.94 -37.56
N HIS A 11 -3.65 -7.40 -36.99
CA HIS A 11 -3.61 -7.12 -35.55
C HIS A 11 -3.53 -5.61 -35.40
N GLY A 12 -4.69 -4.96 -35.52
CA GLY A 12 -4.85 -3.60 -35.03
C GLY A 12 -4.49 -3.62 -33.55
N HIS A 13 -3.53 -2.79 -33.14
CA HIS A 13 -3.35 -2.43 -31.75
C HIS A 13 -4.58 -1.63 -31.32
N GLU A 14 -5.69 -2.31 -31.03
CA GLU A 14 -6.68 -1.75 -30.12
C GLU A 14 -5.94 -1.52 -28.79
N ALA A 15 -5.86 -0.26 -28.37
CA ALA A 15 -5.45 0.05 -27.01
C ALA A 15 -6.34 -0.78 -26.08
N PRO A 16 -5.77 -1.59 -25.16
CA PRO A 16 -6.57 -2.43 -24.29
C PRO A 16 -7.52 -1.49 -23.54
N LYS A 17 -8.82 -1.61 -23.82
CA LYS A 17 -9.85 -0.94 -23.03
C LYS A 17 -9.62 -1.40 -21.60
N LEU A 18 -9.11 -0.51 -20.76
CA LEU A 18 -8.95 -0.77 -19.33
C LEU A 18 -10.33 -1.15 -18.81
N PRO A 19 -10.58 -2.43 -18.46
CA PRO A 19 -11.91 -2.81 -18.00
C PRO A 19 -12.16 -1.99 -16.74
N ALA A 20 -13.22 -1.17 -16.71
CA ALA A 20 -13.55 -0.37 -15.52
C ALA A 20 -13.59 -1.23 -14.24
N LEU A 21 -13.98 -2.51 -14.39
CA LEU A 21 -13.91 -3.52 -13.36
C LEU A 21 -12.48 -3.78 -12.84
N ALA A 22 -11.48 -3.85 -13.71
CA ALA A 22 -10.08 -4.07 -13.32
C ALA A 22 -9.48 -2.86 -12.58
N VAL A 23 -9.93 -1.64 -12.93
CA VAL A 23 -9.56 -0.42 -12.20
C VAL A 23 -10.22 -0.39 -10.84
N LEU A 24 -11.51 -0.75 -10.74
CA LEU A 24 -12.24 -0.81 -9.47
C LEU A 24 -11.69 -1.89 -8.53
N THR A 25 -11.27 -3.04 -9.06
CA THR A 25 -10.66 -4.11 -8.25
C THR A 25 -9.23 -3.74 -7.84
N ALA A 26 -8.43 -3.11 -8.71
CA ALA A 26 -7.13 -2.57 -8.34
C ALA A 26 -7.26 -1.46 -7.27
N LEU A 27 -8.26 -0.57 -7.39
CA LEU A 27 -8.61 0.43 -6.37
C LEU A 27 -8.97 -0.22 -5.04
N GLY A 28 -9.73 -1.30 -5.07
CA GLY A 28 -10.06 -2.06 -3.87
C GLY A 28 -8.84 -2.69 -3.21
N VAL A 29 -8.10 -3.50 -3.95
CA VAL A 29 -7.06 -4.37 -3.39
C VAL A 29 -5.76 -3.61 -3.15
N VAL A 30 -5.24 -2.93 -4.16
CA VAL A 30 -3.92 -2.29 -4.11
C VAL A 30 -3.99 -0.98 -3.35
N TYR A 31 -4.92 -0.11 -3.73
CA TYR A 31 -5.04 1.19 -3.08
C TYR A 31 -5.69 1.10 -1.70
N GLY A 32 -6.51 0.09 -1.46
CA GLY A 32 -7.08 -0.15 -0.14
C GLY A 32 -6.02 -0.39 0.94
N ASP A 33 -4.98 -1.16 0.61
CA ASP A 33 -3.85 -1.42 1.51
C ASP A 33 -3.12 -0.10 1.85
N ILE A 34 -2.72 0.66 0.82
CA ILE A 34 -2.06 1.97 0.97
C ILE A 34 -2.93 2.98 1.76
N GLY A 35 -4.23 3.00 1.50
CA GLY A 35 -5.16 3.92 2.15
C GLY A 35 -5.32 3.64 3.64
N THR A 36 -5.51 2.37 4.00
CA THR A 36 -5.63 1.97 5.41
C THR A 36 -4.31 2.16 6.14
N SER A 37 -3.18 1.89 5.48
CA SER A 37 -1.85 2.08 6.05
C SER A 37 -1.50 3.52 6.34
N THR A 38 -1.94 4.43 5.48
CA THR A 38 -1.80 5.87 5.71
C THR A 38 -2.53 6.32 6.98
N LEU A 39 -3.73 5.81 7.25
CA LEU A 39 -4.52 6.21 8.41
C LEU A 39 -3.93 5.71 9.72
N TYR A 40 -3.57 4.42 9.81
CA TYR A 40 -2.96 3.92 11.04
C TYR A 40 -1.53 4.45 11.20
N GLY A 41 -0.77 4.60 10.12
CA GLY A 41 0.57 5.20 10.13
C GLY A 41 0.57 6.66 10.60
N LEU A 42 -0.42 7.46 10.17
CA LEU A 42 -0.61 8.83 10.66
C LEU A 42 -0.84 8.85 12.18
N LYS A 43 -1.75 8.01 12.69
CA LYS A 43 -2.02 7.92 14.13
C LYS A 43 -0.75 7.57 14.91
N GLN A 44 -0.05 6.52 14.50
CA GLN A 44 1.19 6.06 15.15
C GLN A 44 2.29 7.13 15.11
N ALA A 45 2.40 7.87 14.00
CA ALA A 45 3.39 8.93 13.86
C ALA A 45 3.06 10.12 14.77
N VAL A 46 1.80 10.51 14.90
CA VAL A 46 1.37 11.60 15.81
C VAL A 46 1.63 11.22 17.26
N ASP A 47 1.32 9.98 17.64
CA ASP A 47 1.60 9.46 18.98
C ASP A 47 3.10 9.44 19.27
N ALA A 48 3.92 8.99 18.30
CA ALA A 48 5.38 9.02 18.40
C ALA A 48 5.95 10.45 18.49
N GLY A 49 5.25 11.42 17.89
CA GLY A 49 5.60 12.84 17.87
C GLY A 49 5.24 13.62 19.14
N GLY A 50 4.69 12.95 20.16
CA GLY A 50 4.30 13.57 21.44
C GLY A 50 2.85 14.07 21.50
N GLY A 51 2.03 13.75 20.50
CA GLY A 51 0.59 14.05 20.48
C GLY A 51 0.16 15.04 19.38
N PRO A 52 -1.15 15.34 19.29
CA PRO A 52 -1.75 16.06 18.17
C PRO A 52 -1.57 17.59 18.28
N GLU A 53 -0.36 18.06 18.56
CA GLU A 53 -0.05 19.49 18.49
C GLU A 53 -0.04 19.98 17.03
N PRO A 54 -0.48 21.23 16.74
CA PRO A 54 -0.61 21.71 15.37
C PRO A 54 0.68 21.60 14.53
N GLU A 55 1.84 21.84 15.14
CA GLU A 55 3.14 21.74 14.46
C GLU A 55 3.51 20.30 14.15
N THR A 56 3.27 19.39 15.10
CA THR A 56 3.46 17.94 14.94
C THR A 56 2.58 17.39 13.82
N VAL A 57 1.29 17.75 13.81
CA VAL A 57 0.36 17.32 12.76
C VAL A 57 0.78 17.85 11.40
N LEU A 58 1.15 19.13 11.28
CA LEU A 58 1.63 19.70 10.01
C LEU A 58 2.90 19.02 9.50
N GLY A 59 3.87 18.78 10.39
CA GLY A 59 5.12 18.10 10.05
C GLY A 59 4.92 16.67 9.57
N ILE A 60 4.11 15.89 10.29
CA ILE A 60 3.84 14.49 9.98
C ILE A 60 2.99 14.34 8.73
N VAL A 61 1.93 15.15 8.57
CA VAL A 61 1.10 15.12 7.36
C VAL A 61 1.95 15.48 6.14
N SER A 62 2.83 16.48 6.26
CA SER A 62 3.77 16.84 5.21
C SER A 62 4.71 15.67 4.86
N LEU A 63 5.26 15.01 5.88
CA LEU A 63 6.14 13.87 5.71
C LEU A 63 5.45 12.73 4.96
N ILE A 64 4.24 12.37 5.37
CA ILE A 64 3.45 11.30 4.75
C ILE A 64 3.09 11.66 3.30
N ILE A 65 2.64 12.89 3.02
CA ILE A 65 2.33 13.35 1.66
C ILE A 65 3.54 13.16 0.75
N TRP A 66 4.71 13.66 1.16
CA TRP A 66 5.92 13.57 0.34
C TRP A 66 6.46 12.15 0.23
N ALA A 67 6.33 11.36 1.29
CA ALA A 67 6.68 9.95 1.26
C ALA A 67 5.81 9.18 0.25
N LEU A 68 4.50 9.39 0.24
CA LEU A 68 3.58 8.81 -0.75
C LEU A 68 3.92 9.28 -2.17
N LEU A 69 4.13 10.58 -2.38
CA LEU A 69 4.48 11.12 -3.71
C LEU A 69 5.79 10.54 -4.26
N LEU A 70 6.83 10.45 -3.44
CA LEU A 70 8.15 9.99 -3.87
C LEU A 70 8.25 8.47 -3.94
N VAL A 71 7.69 7.76 -2.96
CA VAL A 71 7.78 6.31 -2.90
C VAL A 71 6.68 5.68 -3.73
N VAL A 72 5.40 5.91 -3.40
CA VAL A 72 4.28 5.29 -4.12
C VAL A 72 4.18 5.84 -5.55
N GLY A 73 4.20 7.15 -5.71
CA GLY A 73 4.09 7.80 -7.02
C GLY A 73 5.34 7.61 -7.90
N LEU A 74 6.45 8.22 -7.52
CA LEU A 74 7.65 8.24 -8.37
C LEU A 74 8.36 6.87 -8.41
N LYS A 75 8.73 6.30 -7.26
CA LYS A 75 9.46 5.03 -7.24
C LYS A 75 8.58 3.88 -7.73
N TYR A 76 7.41 3.65 -7.14
CA TYR A 76 6.60 2.49 -7.50
C TYR A 76 5.87 2.69 -8.83
N ALA A 77 4.96 3.66 -8.90
CA ALA A 77 4.07 3.80 -10.05
C ALA A 77 4.81 4.13 -11.36
N ILE A 78 5.85 4.98 -11.31
CA ILE A 78 6.58 5.40 -12.53
C ILE A 78 7.76 4.48 -12.85
N LEU A 79 8.58 4.09 -11.86
CA LEU A 79 9.84 3.38 -12.12
C LEU A 79 9.70 1.86 -11.97
N ILE A 80 9.32 1.37 -10.78
CA ILE A 80 9.32 -0.07 -10.47
C ILE A 80 8.29 -0.83 -11.29
N LEU A 81 7.11 -0.25 -11.56
CA LEU A 81 6.10 -0.89 -12.40
C LEU A 81 6.57 -1.13 -13.86
N ARG A 82 7.70 -0.54 -14.29
CA ARG A 82 8.32 -0.83 -15.60
C ARG A 82 9.24 -2.06 -15.58
N ALA A 83 9.67 -2.50 -14.40
CA ALA A 83 10.54 -3.65 -14.24
C ALA A 83 9.67 -4.91 -14.09
N ASP A 84 9.02 -5.34 -15.15
CA ASP A 84 8.21 -6.56 -15.16
C ASP A 84 8.99 -7.78 -15.68
N ASN A 85 8.60 -8.96 -15.24
CA ASN A 85 9.03 -10.23 -15.80
C ASN A 85 7.83 -10.93 -16.46
N HIS A 86 7.71 -10.81 -17.78
CA HIS A 86 6.57 -11.36 -18.53
C HIS A 86 5.20 -10.88 -17.99
N GLY A 87 5.12 -9.62 -17.54
CA GLY A 87 3.91 -9.05 -16.94
C GLY A 87 3.73 -9.33 -15.44
N GLU A 88 4.60 -10.15 -14.82
CA GLU A 88 4.60 -10.36 -13.36
C GLU A 88 5.60 -9.44 -12.66
N GLY A 89 5.25 -9.00 -11.45
CA GLY A 89 6.11 -8.19 -10.60
C GLY A 89 6.23 -8.79 -9.20
N GLY A 90 6.89 -8.07 -8.30
CA GLY A 90 7.13 -8.54 -6.94
C GLY A 90 8.41 -9.37 -6.78
N ILE A 91 8.71 -9.68 -5.52
CA ILE A 91 9.95 -10.39 -5.17
C ILE A 91 9.98 -11.83 -5.69
N VAL A 92 8.82 -12.46 -5.84
CA VAL A 92 8.68 -13.82 -6.38
C VAL A 92 9.01 -13.83 -7.88
N ALA A 93 8.53 -12.83 -8.65
CA ALA A 93 8.89 -12.68 -10.05
C ALA A 93 10.39 -12.41 -10.24
N LEU A 94 10.99 -11.59 -9.37
CA LEU A 94 12.44 -11.36 -9.36
C LEU A 94 13.24 -12.62 -9.02
N LEU A 95 12.77 -13.45 -8.09
CA LEU A 95 13.38 -14.73 -7.77
C LEU A 95 13.28 -15.73 -8.94
N ALA A 96 12.17 -15.73 -9.67
CA ALA A 96 12.00 -16.56 -10.87
C ALA A 96 13.01 -16.17 -11.97
N LEU A 97 13.26 -14.87 -12.18
CA LEU A 97 14.26 -14.37 -13.13
C LEU A 97 15.69 -14.84 -12.83
N LEU A 98 16.02 -15.03 -11.55
CA LEU A 98 17.36 -15.42 -11.13
C LEU A 98 17.66 -16.91 -11.38
N ASP A 99 16.66 -17.69 -11.81
CA ASP A 99 16.72 -19.13 -12.12
C ASP A 99 17.56 -19.90 -11.08
N ALA A 100 16.97 -20.11 -9.90
CA ALA A 100 17.61 -20.72 -8.75
C ALA A 100 18.27 -22.07 -9.05
N ARG A 101 17.79 -22.80 -10.07
CA ARG A 101 18.34 -24.11 -10.45
C ARG A 101 19.64 -24.02 -11.24
N ARG A 102 19.91 -22.88 -11.90
CA ARG A 102 21.07 -22.69 -12.78
C ARG A 102 22.13 -21.74 -12.21
N ALA A 103 21.90 -21.17 -11.02
CA ALA A 103 22.86 -20.26 -10.40
C ALA A 103 24.11 -21.00 -9.90
N PRO A 104 25.32 -20.71 -10.44
CA PRO A 104 26.55 -21.33 -9.97
C PRO A 104 26.83 -20.98 -8.52
N ARG A 105 27.32 -21.94 -7.72
CA ARG A 105 27.70 -21.73 -6.32
C ARG A 105 28.76 -20.61 -6.22
N GLY A 106 28.58 -19.70 -5.26
CA GLY A 106 29.47 -18.54 -5.05
C GLY A 106 29.31 -17.38 -6.04
N SER A 107 28.45 -17.50 -7.06
CA SER A 107 28.23 -16.43 -8.03
C SER A 107 27.45 -15.24 -7.43
N TRP A 108 27.53 -14.09 -8.11
CA TRP A 108 26.67 -12.93 -7.82
C TRP A 108 25.18 -13.30 -7.85
N ARG A 109 24.76 -14.16 -8.79
CA ARG A 109 23.38 -14.64 -8.87
C ARG A 109 22.97 -15.44 -7.62
N ALA A 110 23.86 -16.29 -7.11
CA ALA A 110 23.61 -17.02 -5.86
C ALA A 110 23.46 -16.07 -4.65
N ARG A 111 24.24 -14.98 -4.59
CA ARG A 111 24.07 -13.94 -3.56
C ARG A 111 22.74 -13.21 -3.69
N LEU A 112 22.33 -12.85 -4.91
CA LEU A 112 21.02 -12.23 -5.16
C LEU A 112 19.86 -13.14 -4.79
N LEU A 113 19.98 -14.46 -5.01
CA LEU A 113 18.97 -15.43 -4.59
C LEU A 113 18.80 -15.47 -3.08
N ILE A 114 19.91 -15.41 -2.32
CA ILE A 114 19.86 -15.34 -0.85
C ILE A 114 19.13 -14.07 -0.41
N VAL A 115 19.48 -12.92 -0.98
CA VAL A 115 18.82 -11.63 -0.67
C VAL A 115 17.33 -11.69 -1.03
N GLY A 116 16.98 -12.25 -2.19
CA GLY A 116 15.60 -12.41 -2.62
C GLY A 116 14.81 -13.37 -1.71
N LEU A 117 15.43 -14.46 -1.23
CA LEU A 117 14.80 -15.39 -0.29
C LEU A 117 14.53 -14.74 1.06
N ILE A 118 15.49 -13.94 1.57
CA ILE A 118 15.29 -13.14 2.78
C ILE A 118 14.12 -12.17 2.58
N GLY A 119 14.09 -11.45 1.45
CA GLY A 119 12.99 -10.53 1.18
C GLY A 119 11.64 -11.24 1.01
N ALA A 120 11.59 -12.43 0.42
CA ALA A 120 10.36 -13.22 0.33
C ALA A 120 9.87 -13.67 1.71
N ALA A 121 10.79 -14.02 2.63
CA ALA A 121 10.44 -14.33 4.01
C ALA A 121 9.91 -13.09 4.76
N LEU A 122 10.51 -11.91 4.52
CA LEU A 122 10.02 -10.65 5.07
C LEU A 122 8.62 -10.30 4.53
N LEU A 123 8.38 -10.47 3.24
CA LEU A 123 7.06 -10.26 2.63
C LEU A 123 6.00 -11.23 3.20
N TYR A 124 6.38 -12.48 3.46
CA TYR A 124 5.49 -13.44 4.13
C TYR A 124 5.16 -13.01 5.57
N GLY A 125 6.15 -12.50 6.30
CA GLY A 125 5.93 -11.94 7.64
C GLY A 125 5.00 -10.72 7.62
N ASP A 126 5.20 -9.82 6.66
CA ASP A 126 4.35 -8.65 6.46
C ASP A 126 2.89 -9.03 6.18
N GLY A 127 2.65 -10.00 5.30
CA GLY A 127 1.32 -10.52 5.00
C GLY A 127 0.57 -11.12 6.21
N VAL A 128 1.28 -11.49 7.28
CA VAL A 128 0.66 -11.92 8.55
C VAL A 128 0.39 -10.74 9.48
N ILE A 129 1.25 -9.73 9.50
CA ILE A 129 1.17 -8.59 10.42
C ILE A 129 0.12 -7.57 9.97
N THR A 130 0.03 -7.27 8.67
CA THR A 130 -0.81 -6.20 8.13
C THR A 130 -2.31 -6.36 8.43
N PRO A 131 -2.92 -7.56 8.28
CA PRO A 131 -4.32 -7.76 8.68
C PRO A 131 -4.54 -7.53 10.18
N ALA A 132 -3.59 -7.94 11.02
CA ALA A 132 -3.69 -7.81 12.46
C ALA A 132 -3.62 -6.34 12.91
N ILE A 133 -2.63 -5.59 12.43
CA ILE A 133 -2.47 -4.16 12.78
C ILE A 133 -3.63 -3.33 12.24
N SER A 134 -4.07 -3.58 11.01
CA SER A 134 -5.15 -2.80 10.39
C SER A 134 -6.48 -2.98 11.12
N VAL A 135 -6.86 -4.24 11.43
CA VAL A 135 -8.11 -4.50 12.17
C VAL A 135 -8.00 -3.99 13.61
N LEU A 136 -6.87 -4.21 14.28
CA LEU A 136 -6.67 -3.71 15.64
C LEU A 136 -6.80 -2.18 15.68
N SER A 137 -6.14 -1.47 14.76
CA SER A 137 -6.18 -0.01 14.69
C SER A 137 -7.59 0.53 14.42
N ALA A 138 -8.37 -0.17 13.59
CA ALA A 138 -9.77 0.17 13.34
C ALA A 138 -10.64 0.00 14.60
N ILE A 139 -10.50 -1.12 15.32
CA ILE A 139 -11.25 -1.37 16.56
C ILE A 139 -10.82 -0.43 17.69
N GLU A 140 -9.55 -0.05 17.74
CA GLU A 140 -9.06 0.96 18.69
C GLU A 140 -9.69 2.34 18.49
N GLY A 141 -10.16 2.66 17.29
CA GLY A 141 -10.93 3.88 17.03
C GLY A 141 -12.18 3.98 17.92
N LEU A 142 -12.77 2.84 18.32
CA LEU A 142 -13.94 2.82 19.22
C LEU A 142 -13.64 3.37 20.62
N LYS A 143 -12.36 3.33 21.07
CA LYS A 143 -11.96 3.86 22.38
C LYS A 143 -12.10 5.39 22.46
N VAL A 144 -12.13 6.08 21.32
CA VAL A 144 -12.26 7.55 21.26
C VAL A 144 -13.61 7.99 21.83
N ASP A 145 -14.70 7.31 21.45
CA ASP A 145 -16.06 7.65 21.87
C ASP A 145 -16.58 6.79 23.03
N ALA A 146 -16.04 5.57 23.22
CA ALA A 146 -16.47 4.64 24.26
C ALA A 146 -15.28 3.96 24.97
N PRO A 147 -14.62 4.64 25.92
CA PRO A 147 -13.46 4.09 26.65
C PRO A 147 -13.77 2.80 27.42
N SER A 148 -15.03 2.59 27.82
CA SER A 148 -15.50 1.37 28.49
C SER A 148 -15.36 0.10 27.64
N LEU A 149 -15.22 0.23 26.31
CA LEU A 149 -15.01 -0.90 25.39
C LEU A 149 -13.53 -1.30 25.27
N ALA A 150 -12.59 -0.64 25.96
CA ALA A 150 -11.17 -0.94 25.89
C ALA A 150 -10.82 -2.43 26.14
N PRO A 151 -11.43 -3.15 27.11
CA PRO A 151 -11.16 -4.58 27.32
C PRO A 151 -11.65 -5.48 26.17
N LEU A 152 -12.62 -5.01 25.38
CA LEU A 152 -13.22 -5.76 24.27
C LEU A 152 -12.46 -5.59 22.95
N VAL A 153 -11.49 -4.68 22.87
CA VAL A 153 -10.76 -4.41 21.63
C VAL A 153 -10.01 -5.63 21.11
N VAL A 154 -9.24 -6.32 21.97
CA VAL A 154 -8.48 -7.51 21.55
C VAL A 154 -9.41 -8.68 21.20
N PRO A 155 -10.41 -9.06 22.03
CA PRO A 155 -11.38 -10.11 21.67
C PRO A 155 -12.14 -9.82 20.37
N LEU A 156 -12.58 -8.57 20.17
CA LEU A 156 -13.31 -8.19 18.96
C LEU A 156 -12.41 -8.24 17.72
N THR A 157 -11.16 -7.80 17.83
CA THR A 157 -10.16 -7.92 16.75
C THR A 157 -9.98 -9.38 16.33
N ILE A 158 -9.81 -10.28 17.29
CA ILE A 158 -9.67 -11.73 17.03
C ILE A 158 -10.94 -12.28 16.35
N ALA A 159 -12.12 -11.87 16.84
CA ALA A 159 -13.39 -12.31 16.25
C ALA A 159 -13.56 -11.83 14.81
N VAL A 160 -13.24 -10.56 14.52
CA VAL A 160 -13.29 -10.00 13.17
C VAL A 160 -12.31 -10.74 12.24
N LEU A 161 -11.07 -10.95 12.68
CA LEU A 161 -10.09 -11.71 11.91
C LEU A 161 -10.58 -13.13 11.63
N ALA A 162 -11.08 -13.84 12.64
CA ALA A 162 -11.61 -15.19 12.46
C ALA A 162 -12.74 -15.23 11.42
N VAL A 163 -13.67 -14.28 11.47
CA VAL A 163 -14.76 -14.17 10.48
C VAL A 163 -14.21 -13.87 9.08
N LEU A 164 -13.29 -12.92 8.95
CA LEU A 164 -12.66 -12.58 7.66
C LEU A 164 -11.96 -13.80 7.04
N PHE A 165 -11.15 -14.52 7.82
CA PHE A 165 -10.46 -15.74 7.35
C PHE A 165 -11.44 -16.89 7.03
N ILE A 166 -12.57 -16.99 7.74
CA ILE A 166 -13.62 -17.96 7.38
C ILE A 166 -14.23 -17.62 6.02
N VAL A 167 -14.51 -16.34 5.75
CA VAL A 167 -15.09 -15.89 4.47
C VAL A 167 -14.13 -16.10 3.30
N GLN A 168 -12.81 -15.98 3.51
CA GLN A 168 -11.80 -16.23 2.48
C GLN A 168 -11.85 -17.63 1.89
N ARG A 169 -12.43 -18.62 2.59
CA ARG A 169 -12.66 -19.99 2.05
C ARG A 169 -13.54 -20.01 0.81
N LYS A 170 -14.32 -18.95 0.55
CA LYS A 170 -15.17 -18.80 -0.65
C LYS A 170 -14.38 -18.41 -1.91
N GLY A 171 -13.08 -18.21 -1.80
CA GLY A 171 -12.19 -17.87 -2.92
C GLY A 171 -11.86 -16.38 -3.01
N THR A 172 -10.70 -16.07 -3.58
CA THR A 172 -10.18 -14.71 -3.74
C THR A 172 -11.01 -13.87 -4.71
N GLU A 173 -11.60 -14.49 -5.73
CA GLU A 173 -12.51 -13.82 -6.68
C GLU A 173 -13.76 -13.27 -5.99
N PHE A 174 -14.39 -14.07 -5.12
CA PHE A 174 -15.55 -13.64 -4.35
C PHE A 174 -15.20 -12.47 -3.42
N VAL A 175 -14.09 -12.58 -2.68
CA VAL A 175 -13.63 -11.53 -1.77
C VAL A 175 -13.31 -10.24 -2.54
N GLY A 176 -12.57 -10.34 -3.65
CA GLY A 176 -12.20 -9.19 -4.48
C GLY A 176 -13.40 -8.46 -5.07
N SER A 177 -14.47 -9.19 -5.43
CA SER A 177 -15.70 -8.59 -5.98
C SER A 177 -16.46 -7.72 -4.97
N ILE A 178 -16.37 -8.03 -3.67
CA ILE A 178 -17.01 -7.26 -2.59
C ILE A 178 -16.10 -6.12 -2.14
N PHE A 179 -14.79 -6.37 -2.09
CA PHE A 179 -13.83 -5.42 -1.52
C PHE A 179 -13.74 -4.14 -2.35
N GLY A 180 -13.74 -4.22 -3.69
CA GLY A 180 -13.72 -3.05 -4.57
C GLY A 180 -14.81 -2.01 -4.27
N PRO A 181 -16.11 -2.38 -4.34
CA PRO A 181 -17.20 -1.46 -4.01
C PRO A 181 -17.15 -0.92 -2.58
N VAL A 182 -16.81 -1.76 -1.60
CA VAL A 182 -16.70 -1.33 -0.19
C VAL A 182 -15.59 -0.29 -0.03
N MET A 183 -14.42 -0.52 -0.62
CA MET A 183 -13.31 0.42 -0.58
C MET A 183 -13.63 1.72 -1.32
N LEU A 184 -14.36 1.66 -2.44
CA LEU A 184 -14.81 2.88 -3.12
C LEU A 184 -15.71 3.73 -2.21
N VAL A 185 -16.71 3.12 -1.58
CA VAL A 185 -17.60 3.81 -0.63
C VAL A 185 -16.79 4.40 0.53
N TRP A 186 -15.84 3.63 1.04
CA TRP A 186 -14.95 4.05 2.12
C TRP A 186 -14.07 5.24 1.72
N PHE A 187 -13.43 5.21 0.54
CA PHE A 187 -12.62 6.31 0.01
C PHE A 187 -13.45 7.59 -0.19
N VAL A 188 -14.68 7.45 -0.71
CA VAL A 188 -15.61 8.58 -0.84
C VAL A 188 -15.96 9.13 0.55
N ALA A 189 -16.25 8.27 1.53
CA ALA A 189 -16.58 8.71 2.88
C ALA A 189 -15.43 9.48 3.54
N ILE A 190 -14.20 8.93 3.55
CA ILE A 190 -13.05 9.62 4.12
C ILE A 190 -12.67 10.88 3.32
N GLY A 191 -12.89 10.88 2.00
CA GLY A 191 -12.68 12.05 1.15
C GLY A 191 -13.63 13.20 1.50
N LEU A 192 -14.91 12.91 1.72
CA LEU A 192 -15.90 13.90 2.14
C LEU A 192 -15.61 14.42 3.55
N LEU A 193 -15.27 13.53 4.50
CA LEU A 193 -14.90 13.92 5.87
C LEU A 193 -13.60 14.74 5.90
N GLY A 194 -12.62 14.37 5.08
CA GLY A 194 -11.36 15.09 4.90
C GLY A 194 -11.59 16.47 4.30
N LEU A 195 -12.43 16.57 3.25
CA LEU A 195 -12.79 17.85 2.64
C LEU A 195 -13.50 18.78 3.64
N SER A 196 -14.46 18.25 4.40
CA SER A 196 -15.10 19.00 5.49
C SER A 196 -14.08 19.51 6.51
N SER A 197 -13.12 18.66 6.91
CA SER A 197 -12.05 19.04 7.85
C SER A 197 -11.13 20.12 7.28
N ILE A 198 -10.79 20.06 5.98
CA ILE A 198 -9.96 21.06 5.30
C ILE A 198 -10.68 22.42 5.25
N ILE A 199 -12.00 22.43 4.99
CA ILE A 199 -12.79 23.67 4.98
C ILE A 199 -12.79 24.32 6.38
N GLN A 200 -12.91 23.51 7.42
CA GLN A 200 -12.89 24.00 8.81
C GLN A 200 -11.51 24.50 9.24
N THR A 201 -10.43 23.83 8.80
CA THR A 201 -9.04 24.20 9.13
C THR A 201 -8.18 24.28 7.87
N PRO A 202 -8.28 25.37 7.08
CA PRO A 202 -7.52 25.52 5.82
C PRO A 202 -6.01 25.53 6.02
N ARG A 203 -5.55 25.84 7.25
CA ARG A 203 -4.13 25.84 7.62
C ARG A 203 -3.45 24.49 7.36
N ILE A 204 -4.19 23.37 7.34
CA ILE A 204 -3.64 22.04 7.06
C ILE A 204 -3.00 21.96 5.66
N LEU A 205 -3.45 22.78 4.70
CA LEU A 205 -2.91 22.81 3.34
C LEU A 205 -1.44 23.25 3.30
N LEU A 206 -0.95 23.92 4.34
CA LEU A 206 0.47 24.27 4.47
C LEU A 206 1.36 23.01 4.49
N ALA A 207 0.82 21.87 4.95
CA ALA A 207 1.54 20.59 4.98
C ALA A 207 1.98 20.11 3.58
N ILE A 208 1.37 20.62 2.50
CA ILE A 208 1.81 20.30 1.12
C ILE A 208 3.26 20.74 0.89
N SER A 209 3.73 21.79 1.58
CA SER A 209 5.14 22.19 1.50
C SER A 209 6.03 21.18 2.22
N PRO A 210 7.07 20.61 1.58
CA PRO A 210 7.98 19.63 2.20
C PRO A 210 8.79 20.24 3.34
N LEU A 211 8.83 21.57 3.40
CA LEU A 211 9.56 22.30 4.43
C LEU A 211 9.00 21.98 5.83
N TYR A 212 7.70 21.72 5.98
CA TYR A 212 7.13 21.35 7.27
C TYR A 212 7.65 20.01 7.78
N ALA A 213 7.78 19.01 6.90
CA ALA A 213 8.39 17.73 7.24
C ALA A 213 9.86 17.90 7.67
N VAL A 214 10.64 18.63 6.86
CA VAL A 214 12.08 18.84 7.12
C VAL A 214 12.30 19.62 8.41
N THR A 215 11.59 20.74 8.58
CA THR A 215 11.68 21.55 9.80
C THR A 215 11.27 20.75 11.02
N TYR A 216 10.17 19.98 10.95
CA TYR A 216 9.73 19.14 12.06
C TYR A 216 10.81 18.12 12.45
N LEU A 217 11.34 17.36 11.49
CA LEU A 217 12.35 16.33 11.76
C LEU A 217 13.65 16.90 12.34
N ILE A 218 14.06 18.10 11.92
CA ILE A 218 15.25 18.77 12.47
C ILE A 218 15.02 19.23 13.92
N HIS A 219 13.82 19.73 14.24
CA HIS A 219 13.52 20.31 15.55
C HIS A 219 12.98 19.30 16.58
N ALA A 220 12.42 18.18 16.15
CA ALA A 220 11.88 17.14 17.04
C ALA A 220 12.96 16.43 17.88
N GLY A 221 14.22 16.53 17.48
CA GLY A 221 15.34 15.81 18.09
C GLY A 221 15.47 14.37 17.55
N PRO A 222 16.68 13.79 17.62
CA PRO A 222 17.02 12.58 16.84
C PRO A 222 16.19 11.34 17.21
N GLY A 223 15.83 11.18 18.49
CA GLY A 223 15.03 10.03 18.95
C GLY A 223 13.58 10.08 18.47
N ILE A 224 12.92 11.23 18.62
CA ILE A 224 11.54 11.44 18.18
C ILE A 224 11.48 11.42 16.65
N ALA A 225 12.40 12.10 15.97
CA ALA A 225 12.49 12.08 14.52
C ALA A 225 12.63 10.65 13.97
N PHE A 226 13.46 9.82 14.59
CA PHE A 226 13.60 8.41 14.19
C PHE A 226 12.30 7.61 14.40
N ALA A 227 11.64 7.78 15.56
CA ALA A 227 10.37 7.12 15.85
C ALA A 227 9.26 7.54 14.88
N VAL A 228 9.15 8.85 14.60
CA VAL A 228 8.19 9.40 13.64
C VAL A 228 8.48 8.92 12.23
N LEU A 229 9.74 8.86 11.80
CA LEU A 229 10.09 8.30 10.49
C LEU A 229 9.70 6.83 10.38
N GLY A 230 9.95 6.04 11.42
CA GLY A 230 9.56 4.62 11.46
C GLY A 230 8.03 4.45 11.41
N ALA A 231 7.29 5.26 12.16
CA ALA A 231 5.83 5.23 12.16
C ALA A 231 5.24 5.74 10.83
N ALA A 232 5.78 6.81 10.25
CA ALA A 232 5.37 7.34 8.95
C ALA A 232 5.71 6.36 7.81
N PHE A 233 6.75 5.54 7.95
CA PHE A 233 7.06 4.47 7.00
C PHE A 233 5.93 3.45 6.88
N LEU A 234 5.14 3.26 7.93
CA LEU A 234 3.95 2.40 7.89
C LEU A 234 2.93 2.88 6.86
N ALA A 235 2.84 4.17 6.59
CA ALA A 235 1.98 4.71 5.52
C ALA A 235 2.41 4.28 4.10
N LEU A 236 3.62 3.73 3.95
CA LEU A 236 4.17 3.24 2.69
C LEU A 236 3.99 1.74 2.51
N THR A 237 3.59 1.03 3.56
CA THR A 237 3.21 -0.38 3.48
C THR A 237 1.94 -0.48 2.61
N GLY A 238 1.91 -1.47 1.72
CA GLY A 238 0.95 -1.59 0.62
C GLY A 238 1.50 -1.16 -0.74
N ALA A 239 2.62 -0.41 -0.81
CA ALA A 239 3.24 -0.08 -2.09
C ALA A 239 3.81 -1.34 -2.80
N GLU A 240 4.24 -2.33 -2.01
CA GLU A 240 4.66 -3.64 -2.50
C GLU A 240 3.53 -4.43 -3.16
N ALA A 241 2.27 -4.26 -2.72
CA ALA A 241 1.11 -4.87 -3.37
C ALA A 241 0.96 -4.35 -4.80
N MET A 242 1.26 -3.06 -5.06
CA MET A 242 1.27 -2.52 -6.43
C MET A 242 2.20 -3.30 -7.36
N TYR A 243 3.37 -3.71 -6.84
CA TYR A 243 4.35 -4.43 -7.64
C TYR A 243 4.04 -5.92 -7.72
N ALA A 244 3.59 -6.53 -6.62
CA ALA A 244 3.25 -7.95 -6.57
C ALA A 244 2.02 -8.30 -7.43
N ASP A 245 0.99 -7.45 -7.42
CA ASP A 245 -0.27 -7.73 -8.12
C ASP A 245 -0.26 -7.34 -9.60
N MET A 246 0.91 -6.98 -10.14
CA MET A 246 1.07 -6.65 -11.56
C MET A 246 0.67 -7.83 -12.46
N GLY A 247 0.90 -9.08 -12.03
CA GLY A 247 0.48 -10.26 -12.79
C GLY A 247 -1.04 -10.45 -12.86
N HIS A 248 -1.78 -9.93 -11.87
CA HIS A 248 -3.23 -10.10 -11.80
C HIS A 248 -3.99 -8.95 -12.48
N PHE A 249 -3.58 -7.70 -12.24
CA PHE A 249 -4.26 -6.52 -12.80
C PHE A 249 -3.56 -5.95 -14.05
N GLY A 250 -2.27 -6.21 -14.23
CA GLY A 250 -1.45 -5.55 -15.24
C GLY A 250 -1.02 -4.15 -14.84
N ARG A 251 0.00 -3.65 -15.54
CA ARG A 251 0.64 -2.35 -15.21
C ARG A 251 -0.32 -1.15 -15.30
N ARG A 252 -1.15 -1.08 -16.34
CA ARG A 252 -1.94 0.12 -16.64
C ARG A 252 -3.11 0.34 -15.66
N PRO A 253 -3.90 -0.68 -15.27
CA PRO A 253 -4.92 -0.49 -14.23
C PRO A 253 -4.35 0.02 -12.92
N ILE A 254 -3.18 -0.46 -12.50
CA ILE A 254 -2.51 -0.01 -11.27
C ILE A 254 -2.00 1.44 -11.41
N GLN A 255 -1.52 1.85 -12.58
CA GLN A 255 -1.02 3.23 -12.80
C GLN A 255 -2.12 4.30 -12.91
N PHE A 256 -3.32 3.92 -13.38
CA PHE A 256 -4.41 4.87 -13.68
C PHE A 256 -5.61 4.80 -12.72
N GLY A 257 -5.73 3.73 -11.93
CA GLY A 257 -6.64 3.70 -10.78
C GLY A 257 -6.15 4.65 -9.70
#